data_AF-A0A2Z2PAC6-F1
#
_entry.id   AF-A0A2Z2PAC6-F1
#
_cell.length_a   1.000
_cell.length_b   1.000
_cell.length_c   1.000
_cell.angle_alpha   90.00
_cell.angle_beta   90.00
_cell.angle_gamma   90.00
#
_symmetry.space_group_name_H-M   'P 1'
#
loop_
_entity.id
_entity.type
_entity.pdbx_description
1 polymer ?
#
loop_
_entity_poly.entity_id
_entity_poly.type
_entity_poly.pdbx_seq_one_letter_code
_entity_poly.pdbx_strand_id
1 'polypeptide(L)' 'MSRSQRELEHARARTGFIIITAVRFGGVAMVMLGFAIVRGIIDLPYAVGAVIAVAGFIEMFFLPRFIARRFKAGDGRER' A
#
# COMPACT_ATOMS: atom_id res chain seq x y z
N MET A 1 19.33 27.47 0.44
CA MET A 1 17.98 26.87 0.58
C MET A 1 17.24 27.57 1.71
N SER A 2 16.05 28.12 1.44
CA SER A 2 15.23 28.83 2.45
C SER A 2 14.61 27.84 3.45
N ARG A 3 14.35 28.26 4.70
CA ARG A 3 13.71 27.41 5.74
C ARG A 3 12.40 26.77 5.26
N SER A 4 11.62 27.49 4.46
CA SER A 4 10.34 27.04 3.91
C SER A 4 10.44 25.79 3.02
N GLN A 5 11.51 25.62 2.24
CA GLN A 5 11.68 24.43 1.39
C GLN A 5 11.91 23.16 2.19
N ARG A 6 12.64 23.25 3.32
CA ARG A 6 12.87 22.10 4.21
C ARG A 6 11.58 21.62 4.87
N GLU A 7 10.72 22.55 5.27
CA GLU A 7 9.42 22.21 5.89
C GLU A 7 8.51 21.47 4.89
N LEU A 8 8.50 21.88 3.62
CA LEU A 8 7.77 21.20 2.55
C LEU A 8 8.32 19.80 2.27
N GLU A 9 9.65 19.64 2.23
CA GLU A 9 10.30 18.33 2.08
C GLU A 9 9.96 17.39 3.24
N HIS A 10 9.98 17.89 4.49
CA HIS A 10 9.62 17.11 5.67
C HIS A 10 8.15 16.69 5.65
N ALA A 11 7.23 17.60 5.31
CA ALA A 11 5.81 17.28 5.18
C ALA A 11 5.57 16.21 4.10
N ARG A 12 6.23 16.33 2.95
CA ARG A 12 6.12 15.39 1.83
C ARG A 12 6.68 14.01 2.16
N ALA A 13 7.84 13.95 2.80
CA ALA A 13 8.46 12.70 3.26
C ALA A 13 7.56 11.98 4.28
N ARG A 14 6.97 12.73 5.21
CA ARG A 14 6.05 12.20 6.22
C ARG A 14 4.78 11.63 5.57
N THR A 15 4.18 12.35 4.63
CA THR A 15 2.99 11.86 3.91
C THR A 15 3.29 10.60 3.11
N GLY A 16 4.40 10.56 2.36
CA GLY A 16 4.81 9.37 1.62
C GLY A 16 5.04 8.14 2.52
N PHE A 17 5.70 8.36 3.67
CA PHE A 17 5.92 7.31 4.68
C PHE A 17 4.62 6.73 5.23
N ILE A 18 3.66 7.60 5.59
CA ILE A 18 2.34 7.17 6.11
C ILE A 18 1.59 6.36 5.06
N ILE A 19 1.55 6.84 3.81
CA ILE A 19 0.85 6.14 2.71
C ILE A 19 1.46 4.75 2.47
N ILE A 20 2.79 4.66 2.33
CA ILE A 20 3.46 3.38 2.07
C ILE A 20 3.23 2.40 3.24
N THR A 21 3.25 2.90 4.47
CA THR A 21 3.01 2.09 5.66
C THR A 21 1.57 1.58 5.69
N ALA A 22 0.58 2.45 5.47
CA ALA A 22 -0.83 2.08 5.42
C ALA A 22 -1.12 1.03 4.35
N VAL A 23 -0.52 1.19 3.16
CA VAL A 23 -0.67 0.23 2.05
C VAL A 23 -0.08 -1.14 2.39
N ARG A 24 1.07 -1.18 3.07
CA ARG A 24 1.66 -2.45 3.54
C ARG A 24 0.73 -3.17 4.52
N PHE A 25 0.21 -2.46 5.50
CA PHE A 25 -0.73 -3.04 6.46
C PHE A 25 -2.05 -3.47 5.80
N GLY A 26 -2.54 -2.71 4.81
CA GLY A 26 -3.70 -3.07 4.02
C GLY A 26 -3.51 -4.39 3.25
N GLY A 27 -2.36 -4.58 2.62
CA GLY A 27 -2.03 -5.83 1.92
C GLY A 27 -1.98 -7.03 2.88
N VAL A 28 -1.35 -6.89 4.05
CA VAL A 28 -1.32 -7.93 5.08
C VAL A 28 -2.74 -8.24 5.58
N ALA A 29 -3.56 -7.23 5.84
CA ALA A 29 -4.95 -7.40 6.26
C ALA A 29 -5.79 -8.14 5.22
N MET A 30 -5.63 -7.81 3.93
CA MET A 30 -6.26 -8.51 2.81
C MET A 30 -5.87 -9.99 2.76
N VAL A 31 -4.58 -10.30 2.90
CA VAL A 31 -4.10 -11.68 2.95
C VAL A 31 -4.72 -12.43 4.12
N MET A 32 -4.68 -11.85 5.32
CA MET A 32 -5.28 -12.45 6.52
C MET A 32 -6.78 -12.67 6.36
N LEU A 33 -7.50 -11.73 5.75
CA LEU A 33 -8.93 -11.84 5.47
C LEU A 33 -9.23 -12.98 4.50
N GLY A 34 -8.46 -13.10 3.42
CA GLY A 34 -8.58 -14.21 2.48
C GLY A 34 -8.34 -15.58 3.15
N PHE A 35 -7.34 -15.67 4.01
CA PHE A 35 -7.09 -16.88 4.79
C PHE A 35 -8.20 -17.20 5.80
N ALA A 36 -8.81 -16.18 6.42
CA ALA A 36 -9.94 -16.38 7.32
C ALA A 36 -11.15 -17.00 6.59
N ILE A 37 -11.42 -16.56 5.37
CA ILE A 37 -12.47 -17.14 4.51
C ILE A 37 -12.10 -18.57 4.11
N VAL A 38 -10.88 -18.79 3.63
CA VAL A 38 -10.40 -20.13 3.21
C VAL A 38 -10.46 -21.16 4.34
N ARG A 39 -10.22 -20.73 5.59
CA ARG A 39 -10.31 -21.59 6.78
C ARG A 39 -11.73 -21.74 7.33
N GLY A 40 -12.73 -21.12 6.72
CA GLY A 40 -14.13 -21.17 7.18
C GLY A 40 -14.39 -20.40 8.47
N ILE A 41 -13.50 -19.47 8.87
CA ILE A 41 -13.77 -18.53 9.97
C ILE A 41 -14.84 -17.53 9.54
N ILE A 42 -14.82 -17.18 8.25
CA ILE A 42 -15.83 -16.35 7.59
C ILE A 42 -16.53 -17.23 6.56
N ASP A 43 -17.86 -17.29 6.64
CA ASP A 43 -18.69 -18.19 5.84
C ASP A 43 -18.94 -17.59 4.43
N LEU A 44 -17.88 -17.57 3.63
CA LEU A 44 -17.89 -17.14 2.22
C LEU A 44 -17.35 -18.28 1.34
N PRO A 45 -17.67 -18.28 0.03
CA PRO A 45 -17.16 -19.30 -0.89
C PRO A 45 -15.62 -19.31 -0.90
N TYR A 46 -15.04 -20.51 -0.88
CA TYR A 46 -13.59 -20.72 -0.92
C TYR A 46 -12.91 -19.93 -2.04
N ALA A 47 -13.52 -19.89 -3.23
CA ALA A 47 -12.99 -19.16 -4.38
C ALA A 47 -12.78 -17.66 -4.07
N VAL A 48 -13.70 -17.05 -3.33
CA VAL A 48 -13.59 -15.63 -2.93
C VAL A 48 -12.42 -15.44 -1.98
N GLY A 49 -12.30 -16.30 -0.96
CA GLY A 49 -11.19 -16.26 -0.02
C GLY A 49 -9.83 -16.46 -0.68
N ALA A 50 -9.73 -17.43 -1.60
CA ALA A 50 -8.50 -17.69 -2.35
C ALA A 50 -8.10 -16.50 -3.24
N VAL A 51 -9.06 -15.90 -3.97
CA VAL A 51 -8.80 -14.72 -4.80
C VAL A 51 -8.35 -13.54 -3.94
N ILE A 52 -9.01 -13.28 -2.81
CA ILE A 52 -8.64 -12.19 -1.89
C ILE A 52 -7.22 -12.41 -1.33
N ALA A 53 -6.89 -13.64 -0.91
CA ALA A 53 -5.56 -13.94 -0.37
C ALA A 53 -4.46 -13.73 -1.42
N VAL A 54 -4.67 -14.21 -2.65
CA VAL A 54 -3.73 -14.04 -3.76
C VAL A 54 -3.61 -12.57 -4.17
N ALA A 55 -4.73 -11.86 -4.27
CA ALA A 55 -4.75 -10.44 -4.60
C ALA A 55 -4.01 -9.62 -3.55
N GLY A 56 -4.30 -9.83 -2.26
CA GLY A 56 -3.60 -9.16 -1.16
C GLY A 56 -2.10 -9.46 -1.14
N PHE A 57 -1.71 -10.69 -1.50
CA PHE A 57 -0.31 -11.06 -1.63
C PHE A 57 0.37 -10.29 -2.76
N ILE A 58 -0.23 -10.26 -3.95
CA ILE A 58 0.27 -9.47 -5.08
C ILE A 58 0.36 -7.98 -4.68
N GLU A 59 -0.70 -7.44 -4.09
CA GLU A 59 -0.77 -6.03 -3.71
C GLU A 59 0.34 -5.66 -2.71
N MET A 60 0.66 -6.54 -1.76
CA MET A 60 1.76 -6.35 -0.80
C MET A 60 3.14 -6.19 -1.46
N PHE A 61 3.39 -6.84 -2.60
CA PHE A 61 4.68 -6.71 -3.31
C PHE A 61 4.69 -5.60 -4.35
N PHE A 62 3.59 -5.43 -5.10
CA PHE A 62 3.57 -4.55 -6.26
C PHE A 62 3.13 -3.12 -5.89
N LEU A 63 2.12 -2.95 -5.04
CA LEU A 63 1.52 -1.64 -4.78
C LEU A 63 2.48 -0.66 -4.06
N PRO A 64 3.25 -1.06 -3.02
CA PRO A 64 4.23 -0.17 -2.39
C PRO A 64 5.32 0.28 -3.37
N ARG A 65 5.75 -0.61 -4.27
CA ARG A 65 6.78 -0.33 -5.28
C ARG A 65 6.27 0.68 -6.31
N PHE A 66 5.02 0.54 -6.74
CA PHE A 66 4.38 1.49 -7.64
C PHE A 66 4.20 2.87 -7.00
N ILE A 67 3.74 2.94 -5.74
CA ILE A 67 3.54 4.21 -5.03
C ILE A 67 4.87 4.93 -4.79
N ALA A 68 5.92 4.21 -4.36
CA ALA A 68 7.25 4.78 -4.20
C ALA A 68 7.79 5.35 -5.52
N ARG A 69 7.58 4.64 -6.65
CA ARG A 69 7.96 5.12 -7.98
C ARG A 69 7.16 6.34 -8.42
N ARG A 70 5.85 6.41 -8.08
CA ARG A 70 5.00 7.55 -8.40
C ARG A 70 5.32 8.79 -7.56
N PHE A 71 5.66 8.63 -6.29
CA PHE A 71 6.16 9.73 -5.45
C PHE A 71 7.41 10.37 -6.05
N LYS A 72 8.34 9.56 -6.59
CA LYS A 72 9.54 10.04 -7.29
C LYS A 72 9.23 10.68 -8.66
N ALA A 73 8.18 10.23 -9.36
CA ALA A 73 7.79 10.77 -10.67
C ALA A 73 6.98 12.08 -10.57
N GLY A 74 6.30 12.33 -9.45
CA GLY A 74 5.66 13.61 -9.16
C GLY A 74 6.65 14.78 -8.99
N ASP A 75 7.94 14.49 -8.91
CA ASP A 75 9.05 15.45 -8.85
C ASP A 75 9.50 15.94 -10.24
N GLY A 76 8.99 15.36 -11.33
CA GLY A 76 9.41 15.66 -12.71
C GLY A 76 8.37 16.37 -13.58
N ARG A 77 7.23 16.80 -13.03
CA ARG A 77 6.14 17.48 -13.79
C ARG A 77 5.97 18.96 -13.44
N GLU A 78 7.07 19.64 -13.14
CA GLU A 78 7.15 21.11 -13.12
C GLU A 78 8.23 21.57 -14.13
N ARG A 79 8.13 21.12 -15.38
CA ARG A 79 8.83 21.73 -16.51
C ARG A 79 7.86 21.94 -17.65
#